data_AF-A0AA95MA01-F1
#
_entry.id   AF-A0AA95MA01-F1
#
_cell.length_a   1.000
_cell.length_b   1.000
_cell.length_c   1.000
_cell.angle_alpha   90.00
_cell.angle_beta   90.00
_cell.angle_gamma   90.00
#
_symmetry.space_group_name_H-M   'P 1'
#
loop_
_entity.id
_entity.type
_entity.pdbx_description
1 polymer ?
#
loop_
_entity_poly.entity_id
_entity_poly.type
_entity_poly.pdbx_seq_one_letter_code
_entity_poly.pdbx_strand_id
1 'polypeptide(L)'
;MSQTMVENTKKCIANLNDVVSAKVIASANVYGYRFFEVRLSDKDDRYQGTVNVHLSKLKELNVTKSINGFKKVQAWLDTPIGLEYVITVKKRTYERDLRKHETQE
;
A
#
# COMPACT_ATOMS: atom_id res chain seq x y z
N MET A 1 11.22 -21.55 10.61
CA MET A 1 10.30 -21.36 9.46
C MET A 1 11.16 -21.21 8.20
N SER A 2 10.72 -21.76 7.06
CA SER A 2 11.57 -22.05 5.88
C SER A 2 12.21 -20.80 5.23
N GLN A 3 13.47 -20.92 4.79
CA GLN A 3 14.19 -19.98 3.90
C GLN A 3 13.31 -19.45 2.74
N THR A 4 12.34 -20.26 2.31
CA THR A 4 11.30 -19.91 1.32
C THR A 4 10.51 -18.63 1.66
N MET A 5 10.18 -18.34 2.93
CA MET A 5 9.41 -17.13 3.28
C MET A 5 10.25 -15.85 3.17
N VAL A 6 11.54 -15.93 3.52
CA VAL A 6 12.50 -14.81 3.39
C VAL A 6 12.71 -14.48 1.92
N GLU A 7 12.94 -15.49 1.07
CA GLU A 7 13.08 -15.30 -0.38
C GLU A 7 11.81 -14.73 -1.02
N ASN A 8 10.63 -15.23 -0.64
CA ASN A 8 9.37 -14.71 -1.15
C ASN A 8 9.17 -13.24 -0.76
N THR A 9 9.52 -12.87 0.48
CA THR A 9 9.40 -11.48 0.95
C THR A 9 10.35 -10.56 0.18
N LYS A 10 11.59 -11.00 -0.09
CA LYS A 10 12.55 -10.27 -0.92
C LYS A 10 12.04 -10.08 -2.36
N LYS A 11 11.42 -11.11 -2.95
CA LYS A 11 10.75 -11.02 -4.27
C LYS A 11 9.61 -9.99 -4.24
N CYS A 12 8.75 -10.01 -3.22
CA CYS A 12 7.68 -9.03 -3.08
C CYS A 12 8.22 -7.58 -3.01
N ILE A 13 9.34 -7.34 -2.32
CA ILE A 13 9.98 -6.02 -2.29
C ILE A 13 10.50 -5.61 -3.67
N ALA A 14 11.15 -6.53 -4.39
CA ALA A 14 11.67 -6.25 -5.73
C ALA A 14 10.55 -5.90 -6.71
N ASN A 15 9.45 -6.64 -6.69
CA ASN A 15 8.30 -6.41 -7.56
C ASN A 15 7.60 -5.06 -7.32
N LEU A 16 7.77 -4.44 -6.14
CA LEU A 16 7.21 -3.11 -5.89
C LEU A 16 7.85 -2.02 -6.76
N ASN A 17 9.05 -2.24 -7.30
CA ASN A 17 9.68 -1.31 -8.24
C ASN A 17 8.97 -1.29 -9.61
N ASP A 18 8.22 -2.34 -9.93
CA ASP A 18 7.47 -2.47 -11.20
C ASP A 18 6.03 -1.97 -11.09
N VAL A 19 5.62 -1.46 -9.92
CA VAL A 19 4.29 -0.88 -9.72
C VAL A 19 4.17 0.42 -10.51
N VAL A 20 3.18 0.48 -11.39
CA VAL A 20 2.91 1.68 -12.21
C VAL A 20 1.53 2.28 -11.95
N SER A 21 0.66 1.58 -11.23
CA SER A 21 -0.69 2.06 -10.94
C SER A 21 -1.18 1.65 -9.56
N ALA A 22 -2.10 2.47 -9.02
CA ALA A 22 -2.76 2.23 -7.76
C ALA A 22 -4.26 2.57 -7.88
N LYS A 23 -5.12 1.71 -7.34
CA LYS A 23 -6.57 1.88 -7.42
C LYS A 23 -7.24 1.72 -6.07
N VAL A 24 -8.08 2.68 -5.70
CA VAL A 24 -8.95 2.52 -4.52
C VAL A 24 -10.04 1.50 -4.86
N ILE A 25 -10.07 0.39 -4.13
CA ILE A 25 -11.04 -0.70 -4.37
C ILE A 25 -12.15 -0.75 -3.33
N ALA A 26 -11.89 -0.30 -2.11
CA ALA A 26 -12.86 -0.31 -1.02
C ALA A 26 -12.56 0.78 0.01
N SER A 27 -13.50 0.98 0.93
CA SER A 27 -13.25 1.69 2.19
C SER A 27 -13.87 0.90 3.33
N ALA A 28 -13.12 0.75 4.42
CA ALA A 28 -13.55 0.05 5.61
C ALA A 28 -13.56 0.99 6.82
N ASN A 29 -14.49 0.75 7.75
CA ASN A 29 -14.47 1.37 9.08
C ASN A 29 -14.14 0.28 10.10
N VAL A 30 -13.10 0.49 10.89
CA VAL A 30 -12.62 -0.45 11.91
C VAL A 30 -12.40 0.33 13.20
N TYR A 31 -13.14 0.01 14.27
CA TYR A 31 -13.07 0.72 15.56
C TYR A 31 -13.22 2.25 15.46
N GLY A 32 -14.12 2.74 14.59
CA GLY A 32 -14.31 4.18 14.37
C GLY A 32 -13.25 4.84 13.47
N TYR A 33 -12.19 4.12 13.11
CA TYR A 33 -11.18 4.56 12.16
C TYR A 33 -11.55 4.16 10.74
N ARG A 34 -11.33 5.06 9.78
CA ARG A 34 -11.66 4.82 8.37
C ARG A 34 -10.41 4.63 7.53
N PHE A 35 -10.45 3.62 6.67
CA PHE A 35 -9.38 3.26 5.76
C PHE A 35 -9.89 3.19 4.32
N PHE A 36 -9.03 3.55 3.39
CA PHE A 36 -9.19 3.28 1.96
C PHE A 36 -8.25 2.13 1.59
N GLU A 37 -8.82 1.09 1.00
CA GLU A 37 -8.08 -0.06 0.51
C GLU A 37 -7.60 0.24 -0.91
N VAL A 38 -6.30 0.19 -1.11
CA VAL A 38 -5.63 0.54 -2.35
C VAL A 38 -4.90 -0.67 -2.89
N ARG A 39 -5.27 -1.10 -4.10
CA ARG A 39 -4.57 -2.14 -4.86
C ARG A 39 -3.42 -1.52 -5.65
N LEU A 40 -2.26 -2.16 -5.61
CA LEU A 40 -1.10 -1.85 -6.43
C LEU A 40 -1.02 -2.86 -7.58
N SER A 41 -0.83 -2.36 -8.80
CA SER A 41 -0.67 -3.18 -10.00
C SER A 41 0.60 -2.80 -10.78
N ASP A 42 1.21 -3.79 -11.42
CA ASP A 42 2.28 -3.57 -12.40
C ASP A 42 1.75 -3.13 -13.77
N LYS A 43 2.64 -3.01 -14.74
CA LYS A 43 2.31 -2.63 -16.14
C LYS A 43 1.42 -3.64 -16.87
N ASP A 44 1.39 -4.89 -16.41
CA ASP A 44 0.58 -5.97 -16.96
C ASP A 44 -0.74 -6.14 -16.17
N ASP A 45 -1.09 -5.14 -15.33
CA ASP A 45 -2.20 -5.14 -14.37
C ASP A 45 -2.17 -6.32 -13.37
N ARG A 46 -0.99 -6.90 -13.13
CA ARG A 46 -0.84 -7.97 -12.14
C ARG A 46 -0.77 -7.39 -10.74
N TYR A 47 -1.44 -8.07 -9.82
CA TYR A 47 -1.50 -7.69 -8.42
C TYR A 47 -0.12 -7.74 -7.74
N GLN A 48 0.31 -6.61 -7.17
CA GLN A 48 1.57 -6.50 -6.41
C GLN A 48 1.35 -6.34 -4.91
N GLY A 49 0.15 -5.95 -4.49
CA GLY A 49 -0.19 -5.84 -3.10
C GLY A 49 -1.37 -4.90 -2.82
N THR A 50 -1.84 -4.96 -1.58
CA THR A 50 -2.83 -4.02 -1.05
C THR A 50 -2.23 -3.19 0.08
N VAL A 51 -2.57 -1.90 0.10
CA VAL A 51 -2.24 -0.92 1.15
C VAL A 51 -3.54 -0.34 1.72
N ASN A 52 -3.62 -0.26 3.04
CA ASN A 52 -4.72 0.45 3.71
C ASN A 52 -4.26 1.85 4.12
N VAL A 53 -4.88 2.88 3.55
CA VAL A 53 -4.54 4.28 3.85
C VAL A 53 -5.59 4.87 4.77
N HIS A 54 -5.16 5.32 5.95
CA HIS A 54 -6.04 5.89 6.96
C HIS A 54 -6.55 7.29 6.55
N LEU A 55 -7.84 7.58 6.78
CA LEU A 55 -8.45 8.89 6.45
C LEU A 55 -7.75 10.06 7.15
N SER A 56 -7.40 9.95 8.43
CA SER A 56 -6.60 10.99 9.12
C SER A 56 -5.29 11.30 8.40
N LYS A 57 -4.61 10.28 7.85
CA LYS A 57 -3.38 10.52 7.10
C LYS A 57 -3.64 11.26 5.78
N LEU A 58 -4.74 10.93 5.10
CA LEU A 58 -5.19 11.66 3.91
C LEU A 58 -5.59 13.11 4.24
N LYS A 59 -6.09 13.38 5.45
CA LYS A 59 -6.37 14.75 5.93
C LYS A 59 -5.08 15.54 6.14
N GLU A 60 -4.08 14.93 6.79
CA GLU A 60 -2.75 15.54 6.97
C GLU A 60 -2.08 15.87 5.63
N LEU A 61 -2.24 14.99 4.65
CA LEU A 61 -1.71 15.17 3.29
C LEU A 61 -2.60 16.08 2.41
N ASN A 62 -3.65 16.69 2.97
CA ASN A 62 -4.61 17.54 2.24
C ASN A 62 -5.30 16.88 1.03
N VAL A 63 -5.40 15.55 1.00
CA VAL A 63 -6.01 14.79 -0.11
C VAL A 63 -7.54 14.84 -0.04
N THR A 64 -8.11 14.47 1.11
CA THR A 64 -9.55 14.50 1.32
C THR A 64 -9.90 14.71 2.78
N LYS A 65 -10.97 15.47 3.02
CA LYS A 65 -11.55 15.69 4.36
C LYS A 65 -12.71 14.76 4.67
N SER A 66 -13.31 14.12 3.65
CA SER A 66 -14.59 13.42 3.79
C SER A 66 -14.57 11.97 3.31
N ILE A 67 -15.63 11.27 3.72
CA ILE A 67 -15.85 9.84 3.49
C ILE A 67 -16.14 9.51 2.02
N ASN A 68 -16.72 10.46 1.29
CA ASN A 68 -17.01 10.35 -0.15
C ASN A 68 -15.77 10.71 -0.99
N GLY A 69 -14.60 10.64 -0.37
CA GLY A 69 -13.32 11.01 -0.94
C GLY A 69 -12.78 10.05 -1.99
N PHE A 70 -13.47 8.95 -2.35
CA PHE A 70 -12.97 7.95 -3.32
C PHE A 70 -12.38 8.59 -4.58
N LYS A 71 -13.10 9.52 -5.21
CA LYS A 71 -12.60 10.23 -6.41
C LYS A 71 -11.35 11.06 -6.13
N LYS A 72 -11.27 11.71 -4.96
CA LYS A 72 -10.12 12.52 -4.56
C LYS A 72 -8.90 11.67 -4.21
N VAL A 73 -9.13 10.54 -3.52
CA VAL A 73 -8.07 9.57 -3.20
C VAL A 73 -7.57 8.94 -4.49
N GLN A 74 -8.46 8.54 -5.40
CA GLN A 74 -8.06 8.02 -6.71
C GLN A 74 -7.25 9.05 -7.50
N ALA A 75 -7.75 10.28 -7.64
CA ALA A 75 -7.03 11.34 -8.34
C ALA A 75 -5.65 11.64 -7.72
N TRP A 76 -5.51 11.51 -6.39
CA TRP A 76 -4.22 11.63 -5.72
C TRP A 76 -3.31 10.44 -6.00
N LEU A 77 -3.83 9.20 -6.01
CA LEU A 77 -3.05 8.00 -6.38
C LEU A 77 -2.57 8.03 -7.83
N ASP A 78 -3.30 8.71 -8.72
CA ASP A 78 -2.91 8.91 -10.12
C ASP A 78 -1.76 9.92 -10.26
N THR A 79 -1.40 10.65 -9.20
CA THR A 79 -0.20 11.51 -9.17
C THR A 79 1.06 10.71 -8.80
N PRO A 80 2.25 11.11 -9.28
CA PRO A 80 3.51 10.46 -8.89
C PRO A 80 3.71 10.42 -7.37
N ILE A 81 3.34 11.50 -6.67
CA ILE A 81 3.48 11.62 -5.21
C ILE A 81 2.59 10.60 -4.49
N GLY A 82 1.33 10.46 -4.92
CA GLY A 82 0.41 9.52 -4.29
C GLY A 82 0.79 8.07 -4.53
N LEU A 83 1.21 7.74 -5.75
CA LEU A 83 1.71 6.43 -6.13
C LEU A 83 2.97 6.05 -5.32
N GLU A 84 3.97 6.93 -5.30
CA GLU A 84 5.22 6.72 -4.55
C GLU A 84 4.96 6.53 -3.04
N TYR A 85 4.02 7.30 -2.48
CA TYR A 85 3.65 7.17 -1.07
C TYR A 85 3.14 5.76 -0.76
N VAL A 86 2.18 5.23 -1.54
CA VAL A 86 1.60 3.91 -1.27
C VAL A 86 2.59 2.77 -1.51
N ILE A 87 3.46 2.90 -2.52
CA ILE A 87 4.57 1.97 -2.76
C ILE A 87 5.50 1.95 -1.54
N THR A 88 5.90 3.12 -1.04
CA THR A 88 6.78 3.26 0.12
C THR A 88 6.18 2.63 1.38
N VAL A 89 4.89 2.88 1.65
CA VAL A 89 4.17 2.26 2.78
C VAL A 89 4.15 0.74 2.65
N LYS A 90 3.91 0.21 1.45
CA LYS A 90 3.91 -1.24 1.22
C LYS A 90 5.30 -1.84 1.42
N LYS A 91 6.33 -1.19 0.87
CA LYS A 91 7.72 -1.62 0.98
C LYS A 91 8.18 -1.72 2.44
N ARG A 92 7.91 -0.67 3.24
CA ARG A 92 8.22 -0.68 4.68
C ARG A 92 7.52 -1.79 5.45
N THR A 93 6.33 -2.19 5.01
CA THR A 93 5.59 -3.31 5.62
C THR A 93 6.36 -4.61 5.38
N TYR A 94 6.76 -4.89 4.14
CA TYR A 94 7.55 -6.08 3.82
C TYR A 94 8.93 -6.08 4.49
N GLU A 95 9.62 -4.94 4.53
CA GLU A 95 10.93 -4.82 5.22
C GLU A 95 10.81 -5.11 6.72
N ARG A 96 9.74 -4.64 7.36
CA ARG A 96 9.47 -4.94 8.77
C ARG A 96 9.23 -6.44 8.97
N ASP A 97 8.45 -7.05 8.10
CA ASP A 97 8.13 -8.48 8.19
C ASP A 97 9.39 -9.32 7.93
N LEU A 98 10.23 -8.95 6.96
CA LEU A 98 11.53 -9.55 6.70
C LEU A 98 12.43 -9.54 7.95
N ARG A 99 12.59 -8.38 8.61
CA ARG A 99 13.40 -8.27 9.84
C ARG A 99 12.90 -9.18 10.96
N LYS A 100 11.59 -9.29 11.15
CA LYS A 100 11.00 -10.18 12.16
C LYS A 100 11.36 -11.65 11.90
N HIS A 101 11.45 -12.04 10.64
CA HIS A 101 11.81 -13.40 10.26
C HIS A 101 13.32 -13.66 10.38
N GLU A 102 14.16 -12.68 10.06
CA GLU A 102 15.62 -12.81 10.17
C GLU A 102 16.13 -12.79 11.64
N THR A 103 15.38 -12.25 12.59
CA THR A 103 15.78 -12.20 14.03
C THR A 103 15.23 -13.38 14.86
N GLN A 104 14.43 -14.26 14.25
CA GLN A 104 13.87 -15.45 14.91
C GLN A 104 14.68 -16.73 14.62
N GLU A 105 15.83 -16.62 13.95
CA GLU A 105 16.88 -17.64 13.84
C GLU A 105 18.00 -17.36 14.85
#